data_AF-A0A925D8B1-F1
#
_entry.id   AF-A0A925D8B1-F1
#
_cell.length_a   1.000
_cell.length_b   1.000
_cell.length_c   1.000
_cell.angle_alpha   90.00
_cell.angle_beta   90.00
_cell.angle_gamma   90.00
#
_symmetry.space_group_name_H-M   'P 1'
#
loop_
_entity.id
_entity.type
_entity.pdbx_description
1 polymer ?
#
loop_
_entity_poly.entity_id
_entity_poly.type
_entity_poly.pdbx_seq_one_letter_code
_entity_poly.pdbx_strand_id
1 'polypeptide(L)' 'IKNIHLKEYSKKVHEFNLNAFRLLLDGTTNWPAVLEALDKIPYRGYLTFEYFNPFPHFHEAIVYHTSDALDRMLGRKA' A
#
# COMPACT_ATOMS: atom_id res chain seq x y z
N ILE A 1 -15.66 -9.79 3.98
CA ILE A 1 -14.28 -9.71 3.45
C ILE A 1 -13.41 -10.66 4.24
N LYS A 2 -12.63 -11.52 3.58
CA LYS A 2 -11.73 -12.49 4.27
C LYS A 2 -10.33 -11.91 4.44
N ASN A 3 -9.72 -11.42 3.37
CA ASN A 3 -8.40 -10.79 3.37
C ASN A 3 -8.44 -9.50 2.55
N ILE A 4 -7.57 -8.55 2.89
CA ILE A 4 -7.40 -7.30 2.13
C ILE A 4 -5.95 -7.17 1.71
N HIS A 5 -5.76 -7.00 0.41
CA HIS A 5 -4.46 -6.73 -0.20
C HIS A 5 -4.43 -5.29 -0.69
N LEU A 6 -3.47 -4.52 -0.21
CA LEU A 6 -3.20 -3.17 -0.65
C LEU A 6 -2.23 -3.21 -1.82
N LYS A 7 -2.51 -2.38 -2.82
CA LYS A 7 -1.62 -2.13 -3.95
C LYS A 7 -1.59 -0.63 -4.17
N GLU A 8 -0.40 -0.08 -4.36
CA GLU A 8 -0.24 1.31 -4.77
C GLU A 8 -0.01 1.36 -6.28
N TYR A 9 -0.63 2.36 -6.91
CA TYR A 9 -0.61 2.56 -8.35
C TYR A 9 -0.42 4.04 -8.68
N SER A 10 0.41 4.32 -9.69
CA SER A 10 0.59 5.68 -10.19
C SER A 10 -0.09 5.88 -11.54
N LYS A 11 -1.06 6.79 -11.60
CA LYS A 11 -1.67 7.28 -12.84
C LYS A 11 -0.77 8.25 -13.62
N LYS A 12 0.38 8.65 -13.06
CA LYS A 12 1.34 9.56 -13.71
C LYS A 12 2.10 8.86 -14.83
N VAL A 13 2.29 7.55 -14.70
CA VAL A 13 2.82 6.71 -15.78
C VAL A 13 1.63 6.42 -16.69
N HIS A 14 1.66 6.88 -17.94
CA HIS A 14 0.60 6.61 -18.93
C HIS A 14 0.62 5.15 -19.43
N GLU A 15 1.00 4.23 -18.55
CA GLU A 15 1.12 2.80 -18.78
C GLU A 15 0.19 2.07 -17.83
N PHE A 16 -0.51 1.05 -18.34
CA PHE A 16 -1.37 0.18 -17.54
C PHE A 16 -0.78 -1.23 -17.48
N ASN A 17 0.39 -1.35 -16.83
CA ASN A 17 1.13 -2.60 -16.69
C ASN A 17 1.76 -2.71 -15.28
N LEU A 18 2.53 -3.79 -15.03
CA LEU A 18 3.16 -4.04 -13.73
C LEU A 18 4.14 -2.95 -13.28
N ASN A 19 4.70 -2.15 -14.20
CA ASN A 19 5.63 -1.06 -13.89
C ASN A 19 4.93 0.18 -13.30
N ALA A 20 3.61 0.27 -13.41
CA ALA A 20 2.84 1.35 -12.81
C ALA A 20 2.57 1.15 -11.31
N PHE A 21 2.83 -0.05 -10.78
CA PHE A 21 2.74 -0.32 -9.34
C PHE A 21 3.94 0.26 -8.59
N ARG A 22 3.66 0.90 -7.46
CA ARG A 22 4.65 1.61 -6.63
C ARG A 22 4.68 1.02 -5.22
N LEU A 23 5.68 1.40 -4.44
CA LEU A 23 5.64 1.19 -3.00
C LEU A 23 4.50 2.02 -2.39
N LEU A 24 3.97 1.61 -1.23
CA LEU A 24 2.95 2.40 -0.53
C LEU A 24 3.41 3.86 -0.36
N LEU A 25 2.46 4.78 -0.58
CA LEU A 25 2.65 6.23 -0.49
C LEU A 25 3.48 6.86 -1.62
N ASP A 26 3.97 6.09 -2.59
CA ASP A 26 4.71 6.58 -3.78
C ASP A 26 3.87 6.57 -5.06
N GLY A 27 2.53 6.58 -4.94
CA GLY A 27 1.64 6.58 -6.10
C GLY A 27 0.64 7.71 -6.10
N THR A 28 -0.56 7.40 -6.59
CA THR A 28 -1.64 8.38 -6.77
C THR A 28 -2.94 7.92 -6.11
N THR A 29 -2.89 6.85 -5.33
CA THR A 29 -4.07 6.36 -4.60
C THR A 29 -4.44 7.35 -3.49
N ASN A 30 -5.72 7.69 -3.39
CA ASN A 30 -6.25 8.48 -2.28
C ASN A 30 -6.43 7.59 -1.04
N TRP A 31 -5.32 7.29 -0.36
CA TRP A 31 -5.33 6.45 0.84
C TRP A 31 -6.23 6.96 1.97
N PRO A 32 -6.29 8.27 2.27
CA PRO A 32 -7.24 8.77 3.28
C PRO A 32 -8.68 8.35 2.99
N ALA A 33 -9.16 8.52 1.74
CA ALA A 33 -10.52 8.12 1.37
C ALA A 33 -10.72 6.59 1.44
N VAL A 34 -9.72 5.80 1.05
CA VAL A 34 -9.78 4.32 1.13
C VAL A 34 -9.88 3.87 2.60
N LEU A 35 -9.08 4.46 3.48
CA LEU A 35 -9.06 4.11 4.90
C LEU A 35 -10.32 4.56 5.62
N GLU A 36 -10.85 5.75 5.27
CA GLU A 36 -12.15 6.22 5.77
C GLU A 36 -13.28 5.27 5.37
N ALA A 37 -13.29 4.79 4.12
CA ALA A 37 -14.26 3.81 3.65
C ALA A 37 -14.08 2.44 4.33
N LEU A 38 -12.82 2.03 4.56
CA LEU A 38 -12.49 0.77 5.21
C LEU A 38 -12.88 0.75 6.70
N ASP A 39 -12.81 1.88 7.39
CA ASP A 39 -13.20 1.93 8.81
C ASP A 39 -14.71 1.70 9.02
N LYS A 40 -15.52 2.11 8.03
CA LYS A 40 -16.99 1.97 8.02
C LYS A 40 -17.48 0.53 7.88
N ILE A 41 -16.62 -0.42 7.52
CA ILE A 41 -16.98 -1.83 7.39
C ILE A 41 -16.44 -2.65 8.57
N PRO A 42 -17.07 -3.78 8.96
CA PRO A 42 -16.68 -4.55 10.14
C PRO A 42 -15.43 -5.43 9.92
N TYR A 43 -14.50 -5.01 9.07
CA TYR A 43 -13.23 -5.71 8.87
C TYR A 43 -12.18 -5.22 9.86
N ARG A 44 -11.66 -6.12 10.70
CA ARG A 44 -10.60 -5.82 11.67
C ARG A 44 -9.40 -6.78 11.55
N GLY A 45 -9.32 -7.49 10.42
CA GLY A 45 -8.20 -8.37 10.09
C GLY A 45 -6.95 -7.60 9.65
N TYR A 46 -5.90 -8.34 9.29
CA TYR A 46 -4.66 -7.76 8.81
C TYR A 46 -4.80 -7.18 7.40
N LEU A 47 -4.02 -6.14 7.11
CA LEU A 47 -3.84 -5.61 5.76
C LEU A 47 -2.50 -6.10 5.22
N THR A 48 -2.50 -6.66 4.01
CA THR A 48 -1.28 -7.14 3.36
C THR A 48 -0.93 -6.21 2.23
N PHE A 49 0.28 -5.66 2.20
CA PHE A 49 0.76 -4.97 1.00
C PHE A 49 1.30 -6.00 0.00
N GLU A 50 0.82 -5.95 -1.24
CA GLU A 50 1.23 -6.86 -2.29
C GLU A 50 1.94 -6.08 -3.40
N TYR A 51 3.23 -6.34 -3.57
CA TYR A 51 4.12 -5.63 -4.48
C TYR A 51 4.88 -6.58 -5.41
N PHE A 52 5.10 -6.15 -6.64
CA PHE A 52 5.55 -7.03 -7.73
C PHE A 52 6.99 -6.81 -8.19
N ASN A 53 7.61 -5.68 -7.82
CA ASN A 53 8.90 -5.26 -8.38
C ASN A 53 9.94 -5.01 -7.27
N PRO A 54 10.43 -6.05 -6.57
CA PRO A 54 11.38 -5.87 -5.49
C PRO A 54 12.66 -5.18 -5.95
N PHE A 55 13.34 -4.46 -5.05
CA PHE A 55 14.61 -3.83 -5.37
C PHE A 55 15.64 -4.89 -5.80
N PRO A 56 16.45 -4.62 -6.85
CA PRO A 56 17.45 -5.57 -7.33
C PRO A 56 18.47 -5.99 -6.25
N HIS A 57 18.71 -5.11 -5.28
CA HIS A 57 19.57 -5.32 -4.12
C HIS A 57 18.86 -4.81 -2.86
N PHE A 58 19.09 -5.45 -1.71
CA PHE A 58 18.50 -5.07 -0.42
C PHE A 58 16.96 -5.06 -0.40
N HIS A 59 16.33 -6.11 -0.95
CA HIS A 59 14.87 -6.20 -1.08
C HIS A 59 14.13 -6.18 0.27
N GLU A 60 14.78 -6.57 1.36
CA GLU A 60 14.28 -6.47 2.73
C GLU A 60 13.92 -5.04 3.14
N ALA A 61 14.53 -4.01 2.51
CA ALA A 61 14.18 -2.61 2.71
C ALA A 61 12.68 -2.34 2.48
N ILE A 62 12.04 -3.11 1.58
CA ILE A 62 10.61 -3.00 1.27
C ILE A 62 9.75 -3.39 2.47
N VAL A 63 10.19 -4.34 3.29
CA VAL A 63 9.46 -4.76 4.51
C VAL A 63 9.38 -3.59 5.50
N TYR A 64 10.51 -2.91 5.72
CA TYR A 64 10.59 -1.75 6.61
C TYR A 64 9.78 -0.57 6.08
N HIS A 65 9.89 -0.27 4.78
CA HIS A 65 9.07 0.76 4.13
C HIS A 65 7.57 0.48 4.29
N THR A 66 7.17 -0.78 4.04
CA THR A 66 5.78 -1.22 4.14
C THR A 66 5.25 -1.08 5.56
N SER A 67 6.03 -1.48 6.56
CA SER A 67 5.66 -1.32 7.97
C SER A 67 5.47 0.14 8.35
N ASP A 68 6.44 1.01 8.01
CA ASP A 68 6.35 2.45 8.33
C ASP A 68 5.16 3.12 7.63
N ALA A 69 4.94 2.81 6.36
CA ALA A 69 3.82 3.33 5.59
C ALA A 69 2.47 2.91 6.22
N LEU A 70 2.31 1.63 6.55
CA LEU A 70 1.08 1.13 7.19
C LEU A 70 0.87 1.73 8.59
N ASP A 71 1.92 1.88 9.39
CA ASP A 71 1.80 2.49 10.71
C ASP A 71 1.34 3.95 10.62
N ARG A 72 1.84 4.72 9.65
CA ARG A 72 1.37 6.09 9.38
C ARG A 72 -0.06 6.12 8.88
N MET A 73 -0.38 5.28 7.88
CA MET A 73 -1.72 5.18 7.30
C MET A 73 -2.77 4.82 8.36
N LEU A 74 -2.44 3.90 9.27
CA LEU A 74 -3.34 3.42 10.32
C LEU A 74 -3.26 4.25 11.61
N GLY A 75 -2.51 5.35 11.63
CA GLY A 75 -2.40 6.24 12.79
C GLY A 75 -1.70 5.63 14.01
N ARG A 76 -0.87 4.61 13.82
CA ARG A 76 -0.07 3.96 14.87
C ARG A 76 1.24 4.68 15.17
N LYS A 77 1.68 5.54 14.25
CA LYS A 77 2.89 6.35 14.37
C LYS A 77 2.55 7.81 14.04
N ALA A 78 2.97 8.73 14.92
CA ALA A 78 2.85 10.17 14.76
C ALA A 78 3.92 10.72 13.82
#